data_AF-A0A4P5W1Z3-F1
#
_entry.id   AF-A0A4P5W1Z3-F1
#
_cell.length_a   1.000
_cell.length_b   1.000
_cell.length_c   1.000
_cell.angle_alpha   90.00
_cell.angle_beta   90.00
_cell.angle_gamma   90.00
#
_symmetry.space_group_name_H-M   'P 1'
#
loop_
_entity.id
_entity.type
_entity.pdbx_description
1 polymer ?
#
loop_
_entity_poly.entity_id
_entity_poly.type
_entity_poly.pdbx_seq_one_letter_code
_entity_poly.pdbx_strand_id
1 'polypeptide(L)'
;MLALLLLAPSAFAWNHTGWYWQPEQVPLTWWMDPDPIEDSLPDDIDTQVAILQSSWDNWPEGVPCAGMDNEYQGFVYHDDRSQTDAKRVMYWEDIMDEEEAGVLGVTYSTPTNEALFTENGRVYYAIEDSDIVFNNDVDFGTTEDILTGICDGESSIEAVATHEVGHLWGFAHSCEDGDPCPDNDQFNATMYWSVGPCDASNVDIGVDDIAGANALYGQTGTFSAISPTSGAAPLTVQFKVESDSEVQSVRWEWGDGTEEDGGVIGTHEYTTSGSFTVKATMTLLNEECGTADYSQTEIGYVLACAEPIPEAGADGFFQLTSEGGLVWKTINRTDMSTYGCVDTIAWEVYEGSEVNADKLVDFNGDGKGDQIGAFAPQIAFPAAGTYTVVMNIGGPGGIAGSKLTIDVVEGSPAATGCATSSSLTLAGAALAGLAAISRRRRG
;
A
#
# COMPACT_ATOMS: atom_id res chain seq x y z
N MET A 1 -17.51 -6.87 23.80
CA MET A 1 -16.82 -8.07 23.31
C MET A 1 -15.96 -7.60 22.17
N LEU A 2 -14.66 -7.47 22.43
CA LEU A 2 -13.70 -6.81 21.56
C LEU A 2 -13.45 -7.74 20.37
N ALA A 3 -14.04 -7.44 19.22
CA ALA A 3 -13.71 -8.10 17.97
C ALA A 3 -12.35 -7.56 17.55
N LEU A 4 -11.31 -8.29 17.95
CA LEU A 4 -9.98 -8.15 17.39
C LEU A 4 -10.13 -8.48 15.90
N LEU A 5 -10.20 -7.43 15.08
CA LEU A 5 -10.07 -7.55 13.64
C LEU A 5 -8.66 -8.09 13.43
N LEU A 6 -8.55 -9.41 13.22
CA LEU A 6 -7.42 -9.98 12.51
C LEU A 6 -7.55 -9.44 11.10
N LEU A 7 -7.01 -8.23 10.87
CA LEU A 7 -6.40 -7.92 9.59
C LEU A 7 -5.45 -9.10 9.38
N ALA A 8 -5.75 -9.96 8.42
CA ALA A 8 -4.67 -10.72 7.83
C ALA A 8 -3.74 -9.64 7.27
N PRO A 9 -2.51 -9.45 7.80
CA PRO A 9 -1.51 -8.88 6.93
C PRO A 9 -1.46 -9.82 5.71
N SER A 10 -1.28 -9.28 4.53
CA SER A 10 -0.60 -9.96 3.43
C SER A 10 0.80 -10.35 3.93
N ALA A 11 0.88 -11.31 4.85
CA ALA A 11 2.11 -11.93 5.29
C ALA A 11 2.42 -13.01 4.26
N PHE A 12 2.85 -12.57 3.08
CA PHE A 12 3.87 -13.33 2.41
C PHE A 12 5.20 -12.77 2.88
N ALA A 13 6.07 -13.67 3.32
CA ALA A 13 7.41 -13.38 3.81
C ALA A 13 8.35 -13.05 2.65
N TRP A 14 7.99 -12.08 1.81
CA TRP A 14 8.87 -11.65 0.73
C TRP A 14 9.92 -10.71 1.30
N ASN A 15 11.12 -11.23 1.52
CA ASN A 15 12.25 -10.35 1.76
C ASN A 15 12.78 -9.93 0.38
N HIS A 16 12.44 -8.73 -0.07
CA HIS A 16 13.08 -8.11 -1.22
C HIS A 16 14.13 -7.13 -0.73
N THR A 17 15.22 -6.97 -1.50
CA THR A 17 16.28 -6.00 -1.19
C THR A 17 15.75 -4.56 -1.24
N GLY A 18 14.65 -4.32 -1.96
CA GLY A 18 14.17 -2.98 -2.29
C GLY A 18 14.85 -2.42 -3.54
N TRP A 19 15.49 -3.28 -4.32
CA TRP A 19 16.04 -2.96 -5.62
C TRP A 19 15.24 -3.66 -6.72
N TYR A 20 15.18 -3.05 -7.90
CA TYR A 20 14.30 -3.49 -8.97
C TYR A 20 14.91 -3.18 -10.34
N TRP A 21 14.78 -4.15 -11.24
CA TRP A 21 15.04 -3.96 -12.67
C TRP A 21 13.76 -3.53 -13.37
N GLN A 22 13.82 -2.45 -14.16
CA GLN A 22 12.64 -2.01 -14.90
C GLN A 22 12.34 -2.97 -16.05
N PRO A 23 11.06 -3.22 -16.39
CA PRO A 23 10.71 -4.15 -17.47
C PRO A 23 11.36 -3.81 -18.82
N GLU A 24 11.63 -2.53 -19.09
CA GLU A 24 12.30 -2.08 -20.32
C GLU A 24 13.79 -2.48 -20.40
N GLN A 25 14.38 -2.93 -19.29
CA GLN A 25 15.76 -3.43 -19.22
C GLN A 25 15.86 -4.93 -19.51
N VAL A 26 14.73 -5.64 -19.59
CA VAL A 26 14.66 -7.08 -19.85
C VAL A 26 14.60 -7.33 -21.38
N PRO A 27 15.34 -8.31 -21.95
CA PRO A 27 16.19 -9.29 -21.28
C PRO A 27 17.44 -8.69 -20.64
N LEU A 28 17.77 -9.15 -19.43
CA LEU A 28 19.01 -8.75 -18.76
C LEU A 28 20.20 -9.39 -19.47
N THR A 29 21.18 -8.57 -19.83
CA THR A 29 22.41 -9.04 -20.48
C THR A 29 23.46 -9.41 -19.45
N TRP A 30 24.16 -10.53 -19.65
CA TRP A 30 25.21 -10.99 -18.73
C TRP A 30 26.46 -11.48 -19.46
N TRP A 31 27.57 -11.49 -18.73
CA TRP A 31 28.91 -11.88 -19.20
C TRP A 31 29.58 -12.80 -18.18
N MET A 32 30.58 -13.53 -18.65
CA MET A 32 31.42 -14.37 -17.78
C MET A 32 32.87 -13.88 -17.84
N ASP A 33 33.57 -13.88 -16.71
CA ASP A 33 35.03 -13.83 -16.71
C ASP A 33 35.56 -15.25 -16.94
N PRO A 34 36.30 -15.51 -18.04
CA PRO A 34 36.85 -16.83 -18.30
C PRO A 34 38.06 -17.17 -17.41
N ASP A 35 38.60 -16.22 -16.64
CA ASP A 35 39.77 -16.41 -15.79
C ASP A 35 39.44 -16.19 -14.29
N PRO A 36 39.82 -17.12 -13.39
CA PRO A 36 40.35 -18.45 -13.68
C PRO A 36 39.27 -19.41 -14.22
N ILE A 37 39.67 -20.36 -15.05
CA ILE A 37 38.88 -21.59 -15.24
C ILE A 37 38.95 -22.33 -13.92
N GLU A 38 37.81 -22.61 -13.29
CA GLU A 38 37.76 -23.40 -12.06
C GLU A 38 38.22 -24.84 -12.37
N ASP A 39 39.33 -25.27 -11.75
CA ASP A 39 39.99 -26.55 -12.04
C ASP A 39 39.11 -27.76 -11.62
N SER A 40 38.14 -27.54 -10.72
CA SER A 40 37.18 -28.57 -10.29
C SER A 40 35.98 -28.72 -11.24
N LEU A 41 35.76 -27.75 -12.14
CA LEU A 41 34.75 -27.83 -13.19
C LEU A 41 35.33 -28.41 -14.48
N PRO A 42 34.49 -28.84 -15.45
CA PRO A 42 35.00 -29.30 -16.75
C PRO A 42 35.90 -28.25 -17.41
N ASP A 43 37.10 -28.63 -17.85
CA ASP A 43 38.08 -27.77 -18.55
C ASP A 43 37.52 -27.08 -19.82
N ASP A 44 36.36 -27.50 -20.31
CA ASP A 44 35.69 -26.97 -21.49
C ASP A 44 34.86 -25.73 -21.13
N ILE A 45 35.34 -24.56 -21.56
CA ILE A 45 34.72 -23.27 -21.25
C ILE A 45 33.26 -23.18 -21.74
N ASP A 46 32.92 -23.82 -22.86
CA ASP A 46 31.55 -23.83 -23.38
C ASP A 46 30.61 -24.59 -22.43
N THR A 47 31.10 -25.66 -21.78
CA THR A 47 30.37 -26.39 -20.75
C THR A 47 30.15 -25.54 -19.49
N GLN A 48 31.17 -24.79 -19.04
CA GLN A 48 31.02 -23.90 -17.89
C GLN A 48 30.02 -22.77 -18.17
N VAL A 49 30.10 -22.15 -19.35
CA VAL A 49 29.10 -21.16 -19.80
C VAL A 49 27.70 -21.76 -19.82
N ALA A 50 27.54 -23.00 -20.30
CA ALA A 50 26.23 -23.66 -20.33
C ALA A 50 25.66 -23.92 -18.93
N ILE A 51 26.51 -24.25 -17.95
CA ILE A 51 26.10 -24.43 -16.55
C ILE A 51 25.61 -23.10 -15.96
N LEU A 52 26.37 -22.01 -16.15
CA LEU A 52 25.94 -20.68 -15.69
C LEU A 52 24.70 -20.18 -16.44
N GLN A 53 24.59 -20.44 -17.75
CA GLN A 53 23.37 -20.13 -18.52
C GLN A 53 22.15 -20.86 -17.95
N SER A 54 22.28 -22.14 -17.58
CA SER A 54 21.23 -22.90 -16.90
C SER A 54 20.76 -22.19 -15.62
N SER A 55 21.71 -21.67 -14.84
CA SER A 55 21.37 -20.95 -13.60
C SER A 55 20.54 -19.67 -13.82
N TRP A 56 20.76 -18.99 -14.95
CA TRP A 56 19.94 -17.85 -15.39
C TRP A 56 18.58 -18.31 -15.92
N ASP A 57 18.54 -19.40 -16.68
CA ASP A 57 17.33 -19.93 -17.31
C ASP A 57 16.36 -20.57 -16.30
N ASN A 58 16.86 -21.05 -15.16
CA ASN A 58 16.02 -21.58 -14.08
C ASN A 58 14.96 -20.55 -13.61
N TRP A 59 15.27 -19.25 -13.60
CA TRP A 59 14.32 -18.20 -13.21
C TRP A 59 13.16 -17.98 -14.18
N PRO A 60 13.37 -17.66 -15.48
CA PRO A 60 12.27 -17.54 -16.44
C PRO A 60 11.55 -18.86 -16.69
N GLU A 61 12.20 -20.01 -16.57
CA GLU A 61 11.54 -21.32 -16.69
C GLU A 61 10.71 -21.67 -15.44
N GLY A 62 11.21 -21.37 -14.25
CA GLY A 62 10.53 -21.60 -12.98
C GLY A 62 9.44 -20.58 -12.68
N VAL A 63 9.58 -19.35 -13.18
CA VAL A 63 8.65 -18.23 -12.97
C VAL A 63 8.27 -17.54 -14.29
N PRO A 64 7.60 -18.23 -15.22
CA PRO A 64 7.33 -17.70 -16.56
C PRO A 64 6.41 -16.46 -16.57
N CYS A 65 5.74 -16.17 -15.45
CA CYS A 65 4.87 -15.02 -15.29
C CYS A 65 5.55 -13.74 -14.80
N ALA A 66 6.79 -13.82 -14.35
CA ALA A 66 7.55 -12.69 -13.85
C ALA A 66 8.19 -11.86 -14.98
N GLY A 67 7.92 -12.18 -16.26
CA GLY A 67 8.49 -11.44 -17.39
C GLY A 67 10.02 -11.38 -17.37
N MET A 68 10.65 -12.32 -16.67
CA MET A 68 12.11 -12.43 -16.57
C MET A 68 12.64 -13.01 -17.86
N ASP A 69 13.79 -12.52 -18.30
CA ASP A 69 14.49 -13.03 -19.47
C ASP A 69 15.96 -12.59 -19.39
N ASN A 70 16.83 -13.32 -20.06
CA ASN A 70 18.26 -13.08 -20.03
C ASN A 70 18.92 -13.31 -21.39
N GLU A 71 20.09 -12.68 -21.62
CA GLU A 71 20.87 -12.87 -22.84
C GLU A 71 22.37 -12.86 -22.55
N TYR A 72 23.06 -13.98 -22.80
CA TYR A 72 24.51 -14.06 -22.71
C TYR A 72 25.21 -13.27 -23.82
N GLN A 73 26.14 -12.40 -23.44
CA GLN A 73 26.84 -11.48 -24.35
C GLN A 73 28.32 -11.84 -24.57
N GLY A 74 28.85 -12.88 -23.92
CA GLY A 74 30.23 -13.31 -24.06
C GLY A 74 31.10 -13.00 -22.84
N PHE A 75 32.39 -12.77 -23.08
CA PHE A 75 33.38 -12.64 -22.01
C PHE A 75 33.72 -11.19 -21.65
N VAL A 76 33.97 -10.96 -20.35
CA VAL A 76 34.64 -9.76 -19.81
C VAL A 76 35.82 -10.24 -19.00
N TYR A 77 37.04 -9.90 -19.42
CA TYR A 77 38.24 -10.35 -18.74
C TYR A 77 38.48 -9.57 -17.45
N HIS A 78 39.14 -10.22 -16.49
CA HIS A 78 39.51 -9.69 -15.18
C HIS A 78 39.84 -8.18 -15.13
N ASP A 79 40.79 -7.72 -15.97
CA ASP A 79 41.27 -6.32 -16.01
C ASP A 79 40.20 -5.30 -16.46
N ASP A 80 39.12 -5.77 -17.10
CA ASP A 80 38.04 -4.96 -17.66
C ASP A 80 36.74 -5.02 -16.83
N ARG A 81 36.72 -5.77 -15.71
CA ARG A 81 35.56 -5.86 -14.81
C ARG A 81 35.37 -4.58 -14.00
N SER A 82 34.12 -4.23 -13.71
CA SER A 82 33.78 -3.02 -12.96
C SER A 82 32.35 -3.08 -12.44
N GLN A 83 32.15 -2.89 -11.14
CA GLN A 83 30.82 -2.86 -10.47
C GLN A 83 29.91 -1.67 -10.85
N THR A 84 30.32 -0.87 -11.84
CA THR A 84 29.58 0.31 -12.32
C THR A 84 29.65 0.47 -13.84
N ASP A 85 30.04 -0.58 -14.58
CA ASP A 85 30.09 -0.52 -16.05
C ASP A 85 28.79 -0.95 -16.72
N ALA A 86 27.79 -1.30 -15.90
CA ALA A 86 26.53 -1.85 -16.35
C ALA A 86 26.77 -3.07 -17.22
N LYS A 87 27.65 -3.98 -16.79
CA LYS A 87 27.76 -5.35 -17.28
C LYS A 87 27.67 -6.28 -16.09
N ARG A 88 26.71 -7.20 -16.14
CA ARG A 88 26.53 -8.19 -15.08
C ARG A 88 27.50 -9.33 -15.31
N VAL A 89 28.62 -9.32 -14.60
CA VAL A 89 29.70 -10.30 -14.78
C VAL A 89 29.66 -11.35 -13.68
N MET A 90 29.70 -12.62 -14.09
CA MET A 90 29.96 -13.77 -13.21
C MET A 90 31.45 -14.09 -13.21
N TYR A 91 32.07 -14.15 -12.03
CA TYR A 91 33.52 -14.42 -11.90
C TYR A 91 33.90 -15.04 -10.55
N TRP A 92 35.16 -15.49 -10.41
CA TRP A 92 35.70 -16.09 -9.19
C TRP A 92 36.76 -15.21 -8.54
N GLU A 93 36.66 -14.97 -7.23
CA GLU A 93 37.65 -14.28 -6.42
C GLU A 93 37.67 -14.78 -4.96
N ASP A 94 38.69 -14.34 -4.21
CA ASP A 94 38.75 -14.58 -2.77
C ASP A 94 37.79 -13.60 -2.07
N ILE A 95 36.74 -14.13 -1.47
CA ILE A 95 35.69 -13.38 -0.76
C ILE A 95 36.04 -13.23 0.75
N MET A 96 37.08 -13.93 1.24
CA MET A 96 37.39 -14.12 2.67
C MET A 96 37.92 -12.87 3.38
N ASP A 97 38.34 -11.83 2.64
CA ASP A 97 38.76 -10.56 3.25
C ASP A 97 37.57 -9.61 3.54
N GLU A 98 36.36 -9.92 3.02
CA GLU A 98 35.17 -9.07 3.15
C GLU A 98 33.97 -9.74 3.85
N GLU A 99 33.87 -11.08 3.91
CA GLU A 99 32.72 -11.81 4.48
C GLU A 99 33.08 -12.97 5.45
N GLU A 100 32.10 -13.51 6.17
CA GLU A 100 32.29 -14.59 7.17
C GLU A 100 32.65 -15.97 6.55
N ALA A 101 33.22 -16.88 7.34
CA ALA A 101 33.62 -18.20 6.86
C ALA A 101 32.40 -19.02 6.38
N GLY A 102 32.47 -19.56 5.16
CA GLY A 102 31.44 -20.45 4.58
C GLY A 102 30.61 -19.84 3.45
N VAL A 103 30.92 -18.60 3.02
CA VAL A 103 30.29 -17.97 1.85
C VAL A 103 30.71 -18.68 0.56
N LEU A 104 29.72 -19.08 -0.24
CA LEU A 104 29.92 -19.77 -1.52
C LEU A 104 29.92 -18.80 -2.71
N GLY A 105 29.07 -17.78 -2.66
CA GLY A 105 29.00 -16.71 -3.64
C GLY A 105 28.35 -15.46 -3.04
N VAL A 106 28.47 -14.34 -3.76
CA VAL A 106 27.87 -13.06 -3.40
C VAL A 106 27.45 -12.31 -4.66
N THR A 107 26.24 -11.75 -4.65
CA THR A 107 25.79 -10.75 -5.63
C THR A 107 26.00 -9.33 -5.12
N TYR A 108 26.81 -8.55 -5.84
CA TYR A 108 27.01 -7.12 -5.59
C TYR A 108 26.16 -6.28 -6.55
N SER A 109 25.06 -5.72 -6.04
CA SER A 109 24.19 -4.84 -6.83
C SER A 109 24.36 -3.37 -6.48
N THR A 110 24.45 -2.53 -7.50
CA THR A 110 24.56 -1.07 -7.39
C THR A 110 23.22 -0.42 -7.76
N PRO A 111 22.44 0.10 -6.79
CA PRO A 111 21.22 0.82 -7.07
C PRO A 111 21.50 2.29 -7.47
N THR A 112 20.61 2.84 -8.28
CA THR A 112 20.52 4.28 -8.53
C THR A 112 19.82 4.99 -7.35
N ASN A 113 19.80 6.32 -7.39
CA ASN A 113 18.96 7.13 -6.48
C ASN A 113 17.52 7.33 -6.99
N GLU A 114 17.12 6.64 -8.07
CA GLU A 114 15.80 6.75 -8.67
C GLU A 114 14.80 5.84 -7.93
N ALA A 115 13.90 6.46 -7.17
CA ALA A 115 12.79 5.75 -6.54
C ALA A 115 11.69 5.49 -7.57
N LEU A 116 11.33 4.22 -7.77
CA LEU A 116 10.37 3.78 -8.77
C LEU A 116 8.96 3.70 -8.18
N PHE A 117 8.78 2.92 -7.12
CA PHE A 117 7.49 2.73 -6.46
C PHE A 117 7.66 2.41 -4.97
N THR A 118 6.54 2.35 -4.26
CA THR A 118 6.50 1.92 -2.85
C THR A 118 5.48 0.81 -2.72
N GLU A 119 5.95 -0.36 -2.30
CA GLU A 119 5.12 -1.55 -2.09
C GLU A 119 5.28 -1.99 -0.63
N ASN A 120 4.15 -2.18 0.07
CA ASN A 120 4.12 -2.53 1.51
C ASN A 120 5.00 -1.63 2.41
N GLY A 121 5.14 -0.34 2.07
CA GLY A 121 5.93 0.63 2.83
C GLY A 121 7.44 0.58 2.57
N ARG A 122 7.92 -0.31 1.69
CA ARG A 122 9.30 -0.34 1.19
C ARG A 122 9.37 0.42 -0.14
N VAL A 123 10.35 1.32 -0.25
CA VAL A 123 10.65 2.03 -1.51
C VAL A 123 11.56 1.15 -2.36
N TYR A 124 11.23 1.02 -3.65
CA TYR A 124 12.05 0.29 -4.61
C TYR A 124 12.86 1.26 -5.47
N TYR A 125 14.15 0.95 -5.62
CA TYR A 125 15.11 1.75 -6.40
C TYR A 125 15.57 0.99 -7.64
N ALA A 126 15.79 1.71 -8.75
CA ALA A 126 16.27 1.08 -9.98
C ALA A 126 17.71 0.58 -9.81
N ILE A 127 18.02 -0.63 -10.30
CA ILE A 127 19.40 -1.15 -10.35
C ILE A 127 20.12 -0.63 -11.60
N GLU A 128 21.38 -0.24 -11.45
CA GLU A 128 22.25 0.17 -12.57
C GLU A 128 23.22 -0.96 -12.95
N ASP A 129 23.74 -1.67 -11.96
CA ASP A 129 24.71 -2.75 -12.17
C ASP A 129 24.56 -3.87 -11.13
N SER A 130 24.99 -5.08 -11.48
CA SER A 130 24.99 -6.22 -10.57
C SER A 130 25.97 -7.29 -11.01
N ASP A 131 26.94 -7.62 -10.18
CA ASP A 131 27.95 -8.65 -10.43
C ASP A 131 27.76 -9.84 -9.49
N ILE A 132 28.17 -11.03 -9.92
CA ILE A 132 28.13 -12.26 -9.12
C ILE A 132 29.56 -12.78 -8.95
N VAL A 133 29.97 -12.98 -7.71
CA VAL A 133 31.31 -13.43 -7.33
C VAL A 133 31.21 -14.76 -6.64
N PHE A 134 31.87 -15.77 -7.18
CA PHE A 134 32.01 -17.08 -6.56
C PHE A 134 33.31 -17.17 -5.77
N ASN A 135 33.27 -17.88 -4.64
CA ASN A 135 34.43 -18.03 -3.78
C ASN A 135 35.44 -19.02 -4.39
N ASN A 136 36.65 -18.55 -4.69
CA ASN A 136 37.71 -19.38 -5.28
C ASN A 136 38.32 -20.43 -4.32
N ASP A 137 38.00 -20.40 -3.03
CA ASP A 137 38.40 -21.40 -2.05
C ASP A 137 37.38 -22.57 -1.91
N VAL A 138 36.30 -22.54 -2.68
CA VAL A 138 35.25 -23.57 -2.68
C VAL A 138 35.44 -24.54 -3.85
N ASP A 139 35.50 -25.84 -3.54
CA ASP A 139 35.46 -26.89 -4.55
C ASP A 139 34.04 -26.98 -5.14
N PHE A 140 33.88 -26.57 -6.40
CA PHE A 140 32.61 -26.59 -7.11
C PHE A 140 32.50 -27.80 -8.04
N GLY A 141 31.32 -28.41 -8.05
CA GLY A 141 30.97 -29.54 -8.89
C GLY A 141 29.75 -29.25 -9.75
N THR A 142 29.52 -30.09 -10.77
CA THR A 142 28.30 -29.99 -11.57
C THR A 142 27.10 -30.55 -10.81
N THR A 143 25.91 -29.98 -11.03
CA THR A 143 24.65 -30.54 -10.50
C THR A 143 24.46 -31.99 -10.92
N GLU A 144 24.80 -32.35 -12.16
CA GLU A 144 24.68 -33.72 -12.66
C GLU A 144 25.55 -34.69 -11.85
N ASP A 145 26.81 -34.35 -11.60
CA ASP A 145 27.72 -35.19 -10.80
C ASP A 145 27.21 -35.34 -9.37
N ILE A 146 26.75 -34.25 -8.75
CA ILE A 146 26.18 -34.27 -7.40
C ILE A 146 24.96 -35.19 -7.33
N LEU A 147 23.99 -35.02 -8.24
CA LEU A 147 22.76 -35.82 -8.28
C LEU A 147 22.99 -37.29 -8.63
N THR A 148 24.06 -37.60 -9.38
CA THR A 148 24.46 -38.98 -9.71
C THR A 148 25.36 -39.63 -8.66
N GLY A 149 25.74 -38.90 -7.61
CA GLY A 149 26.48 -39.39 -6.44
C GLY A 149 28.00 -39.31 -6.57
N ILE A 150 28.51 -38.47 -7.47
CA ILE A 150 29.94 -38.20 -7.77
C ILE A 150 30.39 -36.88 -7.13
N CYS A 151 29.69 -36.39 -6.10
CA CYS A 151 29.94 -35.07 -5.51
C CYS A 151 31.33 -34.85 -4.88
N ASP A 152 31.97 -35.89 -4.30
CA ASP A 152 33.26 -35.77 -3.58
C ASP A 152 33.37 -34.65 -2.51
N GLY A 153 32.24 -34.11 -2.03
CA GLY A 153 32.20 -33.02 -1.05
C GLY A 153 32.12 -31.61 -1.67
N GLU A 154 31.85 -31.52 -2.97
CA GLU A 154 31.70 -30.29 -3.74
C GLU A 154 30.35 -29.60 -3.51
N SER A 155 30.32 -28.30 -3.78
CA SER A 155 29.09 -27.50 -3.86
C SER A 155 28.61 -27.43 -5.31
N SER A 156 27.29 -27.47 -5.55
CA SER A 156 26.77 -27.29 -6.91
C SER A 156 26.95 -25.84 -7.35
N ILE A 157 27.76 -25.60 -8.39
CA ILE A 157 27.93 -24.26 -8.95
C ILE A 157 26.63 -23.72 -9.53
N GLU A 158 25.81 -24.56 -10.15
CA GLU A 158 24.53 -24.14 -10.72
C GLU A 158 23.55 -23.73 -9.62
N ALA A 159 23.46 -24.51 -8.53
CA ALA A 159 22.57 -24.18 -7.42
C ALA A 159 22.96 -22.86 -6.74
N VAL A 160 24.26 -22.66 -6.51
CA VAL A 160 24.79 -21.40 -5.95
C VAL A 160 24.55 -20.26 -6.93
N ALA A 161 24.86 -20.43 -8.22
CA ALA A 161 24.62 -19.40 -9.23
C ALA A 161 23.12 -19.05 -9.36
N THR A 162 22.21 -20.02 -9.30
CA THR A 162 20.76 -19.76 -9.35
C THR A 162 20.31 -18.93 -8.15
N HIS A 163 20.86 -19.20 -6.95
CA HIS A 163 20.64 -18.36 -5.76
C HIS A 163 21.14 -16.92 -5.96
N GLU A 164 22.39 -16.76 -6.42
CA GLU A 164 22.98 -15.44 -6.64
C GLU A 164 22.23 -14.64 -7.73
N VAL A 165 21.76 -15.31 -8.79
CA VAL A 165 20.89 -14.69 -9.80
C VAL A 165 19.58 -14.20 -9.18
N GLY A 166 19.06 -14.87 -8.14
CA GLY A 166 17.90 -14.38 -7.40
C GLY A 166 18.17 -13.06 -6.66
N HIS A 167 19.35 -12.92 -6.04
CA HIS A 167 19.79 -11.64 -5.50
C HIS A 167 19.93 -10.56 -6.57
N LEU A 168 20.39 -10.94 -7.77
CA LEU A 168 20.48 -10.03 -8.92
C LEU A 168 19.09 -9.55 -9.34
N TRP A 169 18.07 -10.42 -9.31
CA TRP A 169 16.66 -10.04 -9.48
C TRP A 169 16.08 -9.24 -8.29
N GLY A 170 16.86 -8.94 -7.26
CA GLY A 170 16.43 -8.11 -6.14
C GLY A 170 15.72 -8.88 -5.01
N PHE A 171 15.81 -10.21 -5.01
CA PHE A 171 15.34 -11.02 -3.90
C PHE A 171 16.38 -11.01 -2.77
N ALA A 172 15.91 -10.90 -1.53
CA ALA A 172 16.74 -11.22 -0.37
C ALA A 172 16.46 -12.67 0.03
N HIS A 173 17.17 -13.17 1.04
CA HIS A 173 16.94 -14.53 1.50
C HIS A 173 15.51 -14.72 2.01
N SER A 174 14.91 -15.88 1.73
CA SER A 174 13.58 -16.27 2.24
C SER A 174 13.50 -16.23 3.77
N CYS A 175 14.64 -16.43 4.43
CA CYS A 175 14.87 -16.16 5.85
C CYS A 175 16.35 -15.84 6.07
N GLU A 176 16.69 -15.11 7.12
CA GLU A 176 18.09 -14.79 7.44
C GLU A 176 18.71 -15.80 8.41
N ASP A 177 20.05 -15.82 8.51
CA ASP A 177 20.75 -16.62 9.53
C ASP A 177 20.30 -16.20 10.95
N GLY A 178 19.98 -17.22 11.75
CA GLY A 178 19.48 -17.06 13.12
C GLY A 178 17.99 -16.75 13.25
N ASP A 179 17.27 -16.48 12.16
CA ASP A 179 15.82 -16.30 12.18
C ASP A 179 15.09 -17.66 12.15
N PRO A 180 13.99 -17.83 12.91
CA PRO A 180 13.17 -19.02 12.77
C PRO A 180 12.54 -19.04 11.39
N CYS A 181 12.87 -20.06 10.60
CA CYS A 181 12.22 -20.40 9.33
C CYS A 181 11.23 -21.56 9.54
N PRO A 182 10.02 -21.31 10.07
CA PRO A 182 9.07 -22.36 10.41
C PRO A 182 8.31 -22.90 9.19
N ASP A 183 8.35 -22.19 8.06
CA ASP A 183 7.67 -22.57 6.83
C ASP A 183 8.58 -23.48 6.00
N ASN A 184 8.03 -24.63 5.60
CA ASN A 184 8.76 -25.60 4.79
C ASN A 184 9.01 -25.06 3.38
N ASP A 185 8.15 -24.17 2.87
CA ASP A 185 8.32 -23.60 1.54
C ASP A 185 9.48 -22.59 1.51
N GLN A 186 9.72 -21.86 2.62
CA GLN A 186 10.88 -20.97 2.79
C GLN A 186 12.18 -21.74 3.02
N PHE A 187 12.13 -22.87 3.74
CA PHE A 187 13.32 -23.69 4.00
C PHE A 187 13.82 -24.41 2.73
N ASN A 188 12.90 -24.80 1.84
CA ASN A 188 13.25 -25.44 0.56
C ASN A 188 13.32 -24.44 -0.60
N ALA A 189 13.35 -23.14 -0.31
CA ALA A 189 13.46 -22.10 -1.31
C ALA A 189 14.87 -22.09 -1.91
N THR A 190 14.97 -21.73 -3.19
CA THR A 190 16.22 -21.38 -3.84
C THR A 190 16.92 -20.27 -3.06
N MET A 191 16.19 -19.25 -2.61
CA MET A 191 16.70 -18.13 -1.81
C MET A 191 16.88 -18.46 -0.32
N TYR A 192 16.87 -19.73 0.09
CA TYR A 192 17.33 -20.11 1.42
C TYR A 192 18.84 -19.89 1.53
N TRP A 193 19.27 -19.13 2.54
CA TRP A 193 20.64 -18.61 2.70
C TRP A 193 21.75 -19.66 2.86
N SER A 194 21.41 -20.95 2.99
CA SER A 194 22.39 -22.01 3.25
C SER A 194 22.14 -23.24 2.37
N VAL A 195 23.21 -23.74 1.77
CA VAL A 195 23.22 -25.04 1.10
C VAL A 195 24.44 -25.83 1.56
N GLY A 196 24.25 -27.13 1.79
CA GLY A 196 25.34 -28.02 2.20
C GLY A 196 26.13 -28.55 1.00
N PRO A 197 27.37 -29.03 1.20
CA PRO A 197 28.07 -29.81 0.19
C PRO A 197 27.24 -31.03 -0.23
N CYS A 198 27.33 -31.40 -1.50
CA CYS A 198 26.55 -32.48 -2.11
C CYS A 198 25.04 -32.30 -2.05
N ASP A 199 24.59 -31.05 -1.97
CA ASP A 199 23.20 -30.68 -2.10
C ASP A 199 23.00 -29.83 -3.36
N ALA A 200 22.01 -30.21 -4.16
CA ALA A 200 21.61 -29.53 -5.38
C ALA A 200 20.10 -29.25 -5.38
N SER A 201 19.46 -29.23 -4.20
CA SER A 201 18.03 -29.00 -4.06
C SER A 201 17.56 -27.63 -4.58
N ASN A 202 18.46 -26.66 -4.67
CA ASN A 202 18.12 -25.25 -4.92
C ASN A 202 18.22 -24.84 -6.40
N VAL A 203 18.39 -25.80 -7.32
CA VAL A 203 18.42 -25.54 -8.77
C VAL A 203 17.02 -25.26 -9.31
N ASP A 204 16.01 -26.01 -8.83
CA ASP A 204 14.60 -25.77 -9.17
C ASP A 204 14.05 -24.61 -8.32
N ILE A 205 13.39 -23.64 -8.96
CA ILE A 205 12.83 -22.47 -8.27
C ILE A 205 11.70 -22.90 -7.32
N GLY A 206 11.86 -22.60 -6.03
CA GLY A 206 10.93 -22.97 -4.97
C GLY A 206 9.60 -22.22 -5.02
N VAL A 207 8.60 -22.74 -4.30
CA VAL A 207 7.24 -22.13 -4.24
C VAL A 207 7.26 -20.74 -3.62
N ASP A 208 8.13 -20.53 -2.62
CA ASP A 208 8.39 -19.22 -2.06
C ASP A 208 8.94 -18.32 -3.18
N ASP A 209 10.11 -18.64 -3.74
CA ASP A 209 10.75 -17.84 -4.79
C ASP A 209 9.81 -17.47 -5.96
N ILE A 210 9.01 -18.43 -6.45
CA ILE A 210 7.99 -18.22 -7.49
C ILE A 210 7.03 -17.09 -7.12
N ALA A 211 6.50 -17.11 -5.91
CA ALA A 211 5.51 -16.12 -5.52
C ALA A 211 6.15 -14.76 -5.17
N GLY A 212 7.45 -14.72 -4.82
CA GLY A 212 8.22 -13.48 -4.64
C GLY A 212 8.52 -12.80 -5.97
N ALA A 213 8.98 -13.60 -6.93
CA ALA A 213 9.18 -13.15 -8.29
C ALA A 213 7.87 -12.67 -8.94
N ASN A 214 6.74 -13.37 -8.74
CA ASN A 214 5.45 -12.89 -9.22
C ASN A 214 4.93 -11.65 -8.48
N ALA A 215 5.26 -11.48 -7.19
CA ALA A 215 4.89 -10.28 -6.46
C ALA A 215 5.68 -9.04 -6.94
N LEU A 216 6.95 -9.23 -7.34
CA LEU A 216 7.81 -8.14 -7.75
C LEU A 216 7.73 -7.82 -9.26
N TYR A 217 7.67 -8.86 -10.08
CA TYR A 217 7.75 -8.76 -11.54
C TYR A 217 6.57 -9.43 -12.27
N GLY A 218 5.68 -10.09 -11.53
CA GLY A 218 4.48 -10.68 -12.12
C GLY A 218 3.50 -9.63 -12.62
N GLN A 219 2.48 -10.11 -13.31
CA GLN A 219 1.42 -9.26 -13.86
C GLN A 219 0.74 -8.43 -12.77
N THR A 220 0.50 -7.17 -13.10
CA THR A 220 -0.13 -6.21 -12.20
C THR A 220 -1.51 -5.83 -12.70
N GLY A 221 -2.49 -5.92 -11.80
CA GLY A 221 -3.86 -5.46 -12.03
C GLY A 221 -4.23 -4.52 -10.90
N THR A 222 -4.60 -3.29 -11.23
CA THR A 222 -5.13 -2.29 -10.31
C THR A 222 -6.59 -1.97 -10.62
N PHE A 223 -7.27 -1.22 -9.77
CA PHE A 223 -8.52 -0.59 -10.17
C PHE A 223 -8.62 0.85 -9.68
N SER A 224 -9.33 1.66 -10.44
CA SER A 224 -9.57 3.07 -10.11
C SER A 224 -11.05 3.42 -10.21
N ALA A 225 -11.46 4.39 -9.40
CA ALA A 225 -12.83 4.89 -9.42
C ALA A 225 -13.07 5.75 -10.67
N ILE A 226 -14.13 5.44 -11.41
CA ILE A 226 -14.59 6.24 -12.56
C ILE A 226 -15.85 7.05 -12.24
N SER A 227 -16.33 6.99 -11.00
CA SER A 227 -17.37 7.85 -10.43
C SER A 227 -16.97 8.33 -9.02
N PRO A 228 -17.69 9.31 -8.42
CA PRO A 228 -17.39 9.76 -7.07
C PRO A 228 -17.51 8.63 -6.04
N THR A 229 -16.47 8.45 -5.21
CA THR A 229 -16.46 7.48 -4.10
C THR A 229 -16.92 8.08 -2.77
N SER A 230 -17.38 9.33 -2.78
CA SER A 230 -17.96 10.00 -1.61
C SER A 230 -19.19 10.80 -2.01
N GLY A 231 -20.27 10.68 -1.26
CA GLY A 231 -21.53 11.35 -1.57
C GLY A 231 -22.71 10.93 -0.69
N ALA A 232 -23.88 11.45 -1.00
CA ALA A 232 -25.11 11.11 -0.30
C ALA A 232 -25.58 9.69 -0.65
N ALA A 233 -26.08 8.95 0.34
CA ALA A 233 -26.77 7.69 0.12
C ALA A 233 -28.20 7.93 -0.42
N PRO A 234 -28.69 7.17 -1.43
CA PRO A 234 -27.98 6.08 -2.10
C PRO A 234 -26.85 6.60 -3.02
N LEU A 235 -25.66 6.00 -2.89
CA LEU A 235 -24.46 6.37 -3.66
C LEU A 235 -24.10 5.23 -4.62
N THR A 236 -24.24 5.47 -5.92
CA THR A 236 -23.75 4.55 -6.96
C THR A 236 -22.29 4.84 -7.27
N VAL A 237 -21.44 3.82 -7.11
CA VAL A 237 -20.02 3.86 -7.49
C VAL A 237 -19.74 2.97 -8.69
N GLN A 238 -18.72 3.35 -9.45
CA GLN A 238 -18.16 2.54 -10.52
C GLN A 238 -16.65 2.52 -10.43
N PHE A 239 -16.09 1.33 -10.54
CA PHE A 239 -14.66 1.10 -10.61
C PHE A 239 -14.31 0.40 -11.93
N LYS A 240 -13.12 0.69 -12.42
CA LYS A 240 -12.55 0.08 -13.61
C LYS A 240 -11.20 -0.54 -13.27
N VAL A 241 -11.02 -1.79 -13.67
CA VAL A 241 -9.73 -2.49 -13.63
C VAL A 241 -8.82 -1.98 -14.74
N GLU A 242 -7.55 -1.82 -14.41
CA GLU A 242 -6.43 -1.50 -15.30
C GLU A 242 -5.34 -2.52 -15.05
N SER A 243 -4.91 -3.22 -16.10
CA SER A 243 -3.97 -4.33 -16.01
C SER A 243 -2.97 -4.24 -17.16
N ASP A 244 -1.74 -4.71 -16.93
CA ASP A 244 -0.72 -4.90 -17.97
C ASP A 244 -1.00 -6.14 -18.84
N SER A 245 -1.84 -7.06 -18.35
CA SER A 245 -2.26 -8.28 -19.03
C SER A 245 -3.78 -8.43 -19.20
N GLU A 246 -4.22 -9.51 -19.85
CA GLU A 246 -5.64 -9.80 -20.05
C GLU A 246 -6.32 -10.22 -18.73
N VAL A 247 -7.42 -9.54 -18.38
CA VAL A 247 -8.21 -9.87 -17.18
C VAL A 247 -9.29 -10.89 -17.55
N GLN A 248 -9.17 -12.11 -17.03
CA GLN A 248 -10.16 -13.17 -17.26
C GLN A 248 -11.46 -12.95 -16.49
N SER A 249 -11.34 -12.59 -15.21
CA SER A 249 -12.49 -12.37 -14.33
C SER A 249 -12.12 -11.44 -13.19
N VAL A 250 -13.13 -10.80 -12.60
CA VAL A 250 -12.97 -9.97 -11.41
C VAL A 250 -14.05 -10.33 -10.41
N ARG A 251 -13.66 -10.64 -9.18
CA ARG A 251 -14.55 -10.75 -8.04
C ARG A 251 -14.50 -9.45 -7.24
N TRP A 252 -15.62 -8.74 -7.22
CA TRP A 252 -15.79 -7.51 -6.46
C TRP A 252 -16.43 -7.83 -5.11
N GLU A 253 -15.77 -7.44 -4.02
CA GLU A 253 -16.31 -7.46 -2.66
C GLU A 253 -16.54 -6.01 -2.23
N TRP A 254 -17.78 -5.60 -2.04
CA TRP A 254 -18.14 -4.18 -1.90
C TRP A 254 -18.01 -3.63 -0.48
N GLY A 255 -17.67 -4.48 0.49
CA GLY A 255 -17.46 -4.07 1.89
C GLY A 255 -18.72 -3.84 2.71
N ASP A 256 -19.91 -3.94 2.10
CA ASP A 256 -21.22 -3.94 2.79
C ASP A 256 -21.79 -5.35 3.01
N GLY A 257 -20.97 -6.37 2.73
CA GLY A 257 -21.35 -7.79 2.80
C GLY A 257 -21.91 -8.33 1.48
N THR A 258 -21.99 -7.53 0.42
CA THR A 258 -22.30 -8.00 -0.92
C THR A 258 -21.03 -8.24 -1.75
N GLU A 259 -21.14 -9.18 -2.69
CA GLU A 259 -20.07 -9.56 -3.62
C GLU A 259 -20.67 -9.86 -5.01
N GLU A 260 -19.88 -9.66 -6.05
CA GLU A 260 -20.25 -9.90 -7.44
C GLU A 260 -19.05 -10.47 -8.22
N ASP A 261 -19.27 -11.56 -8.94
CA ASP A 261 -18.35 -12.02 -9.98
C ASP A 261 -18.73 -11.34 -11.30
N GLY A 262 -17.78 -10.65 -11.93
CA GLY A 262 -18.03 -9.82 -13.09
C GLY A 262 -16.80 -9.62 -13.97
N GLY A 263 -16.80 -8.51 -14.71
CA GLY A 263 -15.70 -8.10 -15.59
C GLY A 263 -14.92 -6.91 -15.05
N VAL A 264 -14.16 -6.29 -15.94
CA VAL A 264 -13.29 -5.14 -15.64
C VAL A 264 -14.01 -3.88 -15.17
N ILE A 265 -15.35 -3.81 -15.28
CA ILE A 265 -16.17 -2.73 -14.72
C ILE A 265 -17.07 -3.31 -13.63
N GLY A 266 -16.90 -2.83 -12.40
CA GLY A 266 -17.80 -3.10 -11.28
C GLY A 266 -18.69 -1.88 -11.02
N THR A 267 -19.99 -2.09 -10.80
CA THR A 267 -20.95 -1.04 -10.44
C THR A 267 -21.74 -1.46 -9.21
N HIS A 268 -21.79 -0.61 -8.18
CA HIS A 268 -22.52 -0.93 -6.94
C HIS A 268 -23.24 0.28 -6.36
N GLU A 269 -24.36 0.06 -5.67
CA GLU A 269 -25.14 1.10 -5.00
C GLU A 269 -25.17 0.88 -3.48
N TYR A 270 -24.56 1.81 -2.75
CA TYR A 270 -24.63 1.85 -1.30
C TYR A 270 -25.89 2.58 -0.86
N THR A 271 -26.91 1.82 -0.46
CA THR A 271 -28.22 2.37 -0.02
C THR A 271 -28.21 2.88 1.41
N THR A 272 -27.23 2.48 2.21
CA THR A 272 -27.09 2.90 3.62
C THR A 272 -25.81 3.71 3.81
N SER A 273 -25.83 4.60 4.79
CA SER A 273 -24.64 5.37 5.14
C SER A 273 -23.59 4.48 5.79
N GLY A 274 -22.34 4.62 5.37
CA GLY A 274 -21.23 3.85 5.90
C GLY A 274 -19.91 4.20 5.21
N SER A 275 -18.82 3.72 5.82
CA SER A 275 -17.51 3.68 5.19
C SER A 275 -17.24 2.24 4.76
N PHE A 276 -16.99 2.03 3.47
CA PHE A 276 -16.88 0.72 2.86
C PHE A 276 -15.50 0.55 2.24
N THR A 277 -14.94 -0.64 2.40
CA THR A 277 -13.68 -1.04 1.76
C THR A 277 -14.03 -1.98 0.62
N VAL A 278 -13.80 -1.53 -0.60
CA VAL A 278 -13.99 -2.33 -1.81
C VAL A 278 -12.73 -3.14 -2.03
N LYS A 279 -12.88 -4.43 -2.25
CA LYS A 279 -11.79 -5.33 -2.63
C LYS A 279 -12.09 -5.92 -4.00
N ALA A 280 -11.12 -5.90 -4.89
CA ALA A 280 -11.22 -6.54 -6.21
C ALA A 280 -10.18 -7.65 -6.28
N THR A 281 -10.64 -8.89 -6.49
CA THR A 281 -9.78 -10.03 -6.77
C THR A 281 -9.84 -10.31 -8.27
N MET A 282 -8.78 -10.00 -8.99
CA MET A 282 -8.69 -10.12 -10.44
C MET A 282 -7.97 -11.42 -10.78
N THR A 283 -8.50 -12.19 -11.73
CA THR A 283 -7.77 -13.29 -12.34
C THR A 283 -7.18 -12.81 -13.66
N LEU A 284 -5.87 -12.85 -13.78
CA LEU A 284 -5.11 -12.37 -14.94
C LEU A 284 -4.61 -13.58 -15.75
N LEU A 285 -4.62 -13.43 -17.07
CA LEU A 285 -4.06 -14.38 -18.03
C LEU A 285 -2.78 -13.80 -18.63
N ASN A 286 -1.72 -14.61 -18.59
CA ASN A 286 -0.59 -14.46 -19.49
C ASN A 286 -0.42 -15.77 -20.27
N GLU A 287 -0.60 -15.70 -21.59
CA GLU A 287 -0.51 -16.86 -22.47
C GLU A 287 0.90 -17.48 -22.50
N GLU A 288 1.94 -16.69 -22.19
CA GLU A 288 3.34 -17.15 -22.10
C GLU A 288 3.58 -18.00 -20.84
N CYS A 289 2.74 -17.85 -19.81
CA CYS A 289 2.76 -18.68 -18.59
C CYS A 289 2.09 -20.05 -18.73
N GLY A 290 1.53 -20.38 -19.89
CA GLY A 290 0.68 -21.55 -20.04
C GLY A 290 -0.68 -21.39 -19.34
N THR A 291 -1.17 -22.43 -18.66
CA THR A 291 -2.52 -22.46 -18.04
C THR A 291 -2.56 -21.86 -16.62
N ALA A 292 -1.56 -21.08 -16.25
CA ALA A 292 -1.45 -20.50 -14.92
C ALA A 292 -2.28 -19.20 -14.85
N ASP A 293 -3.42 -19.29 -14.16
CA ASP A 293 -4.23 -18.15 -13.76
C ASP A 293 -3.58 -17.48 -12.54
N TYR A 294 -3.27 -16.18 -12.63
CA TYR A 294 -2.72 -15.42 -11.49
C TYR A 294 -3.79 -14.55 -10.86
N SER A 295 -3.78 -14.40 -9.53
CA SER A 295 -4.77 -13.61 -8.83
C SER A 295 -4.17 -12.39 -8.12
N GLN A 296 -4.59 -11.19 -8.51
CA GLN A 296 -4.23 -9.94 -7.85
C GLN A 296 -5.39 -9.40 -7.01
N THR A 297 -5.07 -8.94 -5.81
CA THR A 297 -6.06 -8.35 -4.88
C THR A 297 -5.74 -6.89 -4.63
N GLU A 298 -6.71 -6.03 -4.88
CA GLU A 298 -6.59 -4.59 -4.71
C GLU A 298 -7.68 -4.04 -3.81
N ILE A 299 -7.44 -2.88 -3.19
CA ILE A 299 -8.35 -2.27 -2.21
C ILE A 299 -8.62 -0.79 -2.49
N GLY A 300 -9.89 -0.39 -2.40
CA GLY A 300 -10.36 1.00 -2.52
C GLY A 300 -11.36 1.37 -1.42
N TYR A 301 -11.60 2.67 -1.21
CA TYR A 301 -12.49 3.18 -0.16
C TYR A 301 -13.68 3.94 -0.73
N VAL A 302 -14.86 3.72 -0.16
CA VAL A 302 -16.11 4.44 -0.46
C VAL A 302 -16.74 4.98 0.81
N LEU A 303 -17.29 6.19 0.73
CA LEU A 303 -17.98 6.88 1.81
C LEU A 303 -19.39 7.30 1.36
N ALA A 304 -20.40 6.53 1.74
CA ALA A 304 -21.80 6.90 1.51
C ALA A 304 -22.37 7.56 2.78
N CYS A 305 -22.98 8.73 2.64
CA CYS A 305 -23.40 9.55 3.78
C CYS A 305 -24.90 9.81 3.79
N ALA A 306 -25.51 9.67 4.95
CA ALA A 306 -26.83 10.24 5.19
C ALA A 306 -26.68 11.73 5.55
N GLU A 307 -27.78 12.48 5.44
CA GLU A 307 -27.87 13.80 6.06
C GLU A 307 -27.53 13.69 7.56
N PRO A 308 -26.73 14.60 8.14
CA PRO A 308 -26.40 14.54 9.56
C PRO A 308 -27.66 14.51 10.44
N ILE A 309 -27.62 13.72 11.51
CA ILE A 309 -28.69 13.64 12.52
C ILE A 309 -28.14 13.86 13.92
N PRO A 310 -28.96 14.28 14.90
CA PRO A 310 -28.60 14.23 16.30
C PRO A 310 -28.37 12.79 16.77
N GLU A 311 -27.48 12.60 17.73
CA GLU A 311 -27.27 11.31 18.39
C GLU A 311 -28.57 10.83 19.08
N ALA A 312 -28.71 9.51 19.23
CA ALA A 312 -29.92 8.92 19.78
C ALA A 312 -30.28 9.49 21.18
N GLY A 313 -31.49 10.04 21.29
CA GLY A 313 -32.00 10.62 22.53
C GLY A 313 -31.57 12.06 22.81
N ALA A 314 -30.83 12.70 21.90
CA ALA A 314 -30.58 14.13 21.96
C ALA A 314 -31.79 14.94 21.47
N ASP A 315 -32.00 16.09 22.11
CA ASP A 315 -32.95 17.11 21.66
C ASP A 315 -32.19 18.13 20.81
N GLY A 316 -31.91 17.78 19.55
CA GLY A 316 -31.15 18.60 18.60
C GLY A 316 -29.65 18.31 18.56
N PHE A 317 -28.92 19.01 17.68
CA PHE A 317 -27.49 18.76 17.41
C PHE A 317 -26.56 19.27 18.49
N PHE A 318 -27.05 20.08 19.44
CA PHE A 318 -26.23 20.57 20.52
C PHE A 318 -27.02 20.94 21.76
N GLN A 319 -26.30 21.10 22.86
CA GLN A 319 -26.79 21.69 24.10
C GLN A 319 -25.90 22.86 24.52
N LEU A 320 -26.46 23.79 25.29
CA LEU A 320 -25.73 24.91 25.88
C LEU A 320 -25.72 24.78 27.40
N THR A 321 -24.54 24.96 28.00
CA THR A 321 -24.38 24.99 29.47
C THR A 321 -23.68 26.27 29.86
N SER A 322 -24.24 27.01 30.82
CA SER A 322 -23.60 28.23 31.34
C SER A 322 -22.38 27.87 32.18
N GLU A 323 -21.26 28.54 31.95
CA GLU A 323 -20.06 28.46 32.79
C GLU A 323 -19.96 29.62 33.79
N GLY A 324 -20.99 30.47 33.83
CA GLY A 324 -21.07 31.67 34.64
C GLY A 324 -20.68 32.94 33.88
N GLY A 325 -21.19 34.08 34.35
CA GLY A 325 -21.06 35.34 33.65
C GLY A 325 -21.72 35.29 32.27
N LEU A 326 -21.02 35.80 31.25
CA LEU A 326 -21.49 35.85 29.86
C LEU A 326 -20.95 34.68 29.01
N VAL A 327 -20.44 33.61 29.63
CA VAL A 327 -19.77 32.52 28.92
C VAL A 327 -20.58 31.23 28.99
N TRP A 328 -20.74 30.59 27.82
CA TRP A 328 -21.46 29.34 27.67
C TRP A 328 -20.65 28.35 26.86
N LYS A 329 -20.71 27.09 27.27
CA LYS A 329 -20.11 25.97 26.55
C LYS A 329 -21.16 25.27 25.69
N THR A 330 -20.80 24.97 24.46
CA THR A 330 -21.58 24.06 23.60
C THR A 330 -21.18 22.61 23.86
N ILE A 331 -22.16 21.72 23.79
CA ILE A 331 -21.94 20.27 23.76
C ILE A 331 -22.52 19.80 22.45
N ASN A 332 -21.66 19.34 21.54
CA ASN A 332 -22.06 18.75 20.27
C ASN A 332 -22.71 17.38 20.53
N ARG A 333 -23.88 17.17 19.95
CA ARG A 333 -24.75 15.98 20.06
C ARG A 333 -25.09 15.43 18.68
N THR A 334 -24.21 15.61 17.70
CA THR A 334 -24.35 15.03 16.37
C THR A 334 -23.97 13.56 16.41
N ASP A 335 -24.72 12.73 15.69
CA ASP A 335 -24.29 11.37 15.38
C ASP A 335 -23.05 11.38 14.48
N MET A 336 -21.95 10.86 15.02
CA MET A 336 -20.66 10.74 14.34
C MET A 336 -20.31 9.28 14.06
N SER A 337 -21.30 8.37 14.04
CA SER A 337 -21.08 6.93 13.84
C SER A 337 -20.40 6.61 12.51
N THR A 338 -20.60 7.44 11.49
CA THR A 338 -19.99 7.28 10.17
C THR A 338 -18.89 8.33 9.98
N TYR A 339 -17.64 7.90 10.17
CA TYR A 339 -16.48 8.78 10.05
C TYR A 339 -16.39 9.37 8.63
N GLY A 340 -16.08 10.68 8.56
CA GLY A 340 -15.96 11.40 7.29
C GLY A 340 -17.27 11.97 6.72
N CYS A 341 -18.45 11.58 7.23
CA CYS A 341 -19.73 12.12 6.74
C CYS A 341 -20.08 13.51 7.26
N VAL A 342 -19.34 14.01 8.25
CA VAL A 342 -19.38 15.40 8.70
C VAL A 342 -18.02 16.01 8.41
N ASP A 343 -17.98 16.96 7.48
CA ASP A 343 -16.77 17.70 7.12
C ASP A 343 -16.89 19.21 7.41
N THR A 344 -18.09 19.67 7.72
CA THR A 344 -18.41 21.09 7.92
C THR A 344 -19.21 21.27 9.20
N ILE A 345 -18.74 22.17 10.08
CA ILE A 345 -19.47 22.62 11.26
C ILE A 345 -19.31 24.13 11.36
N ALA A 346 -20.44 24.84 11.43
CA ALA A 346 -20.48 26.30 11.57
C ALA A 346 -21.51 26.69 12.62
N TRP A 347 -21.10 27.60 13.52
CA TRP A 347 -21.99 28.17 14.52
C TRP A 347 -22.24 29.65 14.23
N GLU A 348 -23.49 30.04 14.33
CA GLU A 348 -23.96 31.41 14.15
C GLU A 348 -24.71 31.85 15.40
N VAL A 349 -24.48 33.07 15.85
CA VAL A 349 -25.13 33.61 17.05
C VAL A 349 -25.85 34.89 16.67
N TYR A 350 -27.15 34.96 16.96
CA TYR A 350 -28.00 36.09 16.64
C TYR A 350 -28.49 36.78 17.91
N GLU A 351 -28.52 38.11 17.90
CA GLU A 351 -29.16 38.89 18.97
C GLU A 351 -30.69 38.71 18.92
N GLY A 352 -31.29 38.49 20.08
CA GLY A 352 -32.72 38.25 20.24
C GLY A 352 -33.17 36.82 19.89
N SER A 353 -34.47 36.64 19.78
CA SER A 353 -35.11 35.32 19.56
C SER A 353 -35.22 34.92 18.08
N GLU A 354 -34.74 35.76 17.16
CA GLU A 354 -34.93 35.60 15.72
C GLU A 354 -33.59 35.39 15.00
N VAL A 355 -33.58 34.46 14.05
CA VAL A 355 -32.47 34.27 13.12
C VAL A 355 -32.59 35.33 12.02
N ASN A 356 -31.77 36.37 12.10
CA ASN A 356 -31.75 37.49 11.15
C ASN A 356 -30.30 37.90 10.91
N ALA A 357 -29.86 37.92 9.64
CA ALA A 357 -28.49 38.28 9.26
C ALA A 357 -28.03 39.64 9.81
N ASP A 358 -28.93 40.62 9.95
CA ASP A 358 -28.61 41.94 10.51
C ASP A 358 -28.36 41.90 12.03
N LYS A 359 -28.74 40.80 12.69
CA LYS A 359 -28.55 40.56 14.13
C LYS A 359 -27.44 39.55 14.40
N LEU A 360 -26.68 39.12 13.38
CA LEU A 360 -25.57 38.20 13.56
C LEU A 360 -24.48 38.88 14.39
N VAL A 361 -24.07 38.24 15.48
CA VAL A 361 -23.10 38.78 16.43
C VAL A 361 -21.73 38.87 15.77
N ASP A 362 -21.14 40.04 15.89
CA ASP A 362 -19.75 40.34 15.53
C ASP A 362 -18.88 40.13 16.78
N PHE A 363 -18.13 39.02 16.82
CA PHE A 363 -17.26 38.68 17.95
C PHE A 363 -15.91 39.41 17.87
N ASN A 364 -15.50 39.86 16.67
CA ASN A 364 -14.18 40.42 16.44
C ASN A 364 -14.16 41.97 16.37
N GLY A 365 -15.33 42.60 16.25
CA GLY A 365 -15.52 44.05 16.25
C GLY A 365 -15.24 44.74 14.91
N ASP A 366 -15.22 44.01 13.78
CA ASP A 366 -14.98 44.56 12.44
C ASP A 366 -16.23 45.15 11.76
N GLY A 367 -17.38 45.06 12.41
CA GLY A 367 -18.68 45.53 11.92
C GLY A 367 -19.42 44.51 11.06
N LYS A 368 -19.04 43.22 11.07
CA LYS A 368 -19.71 42.14 10.35
C LYS A 368 -19.98 40.96 11.28
N GLY A 369 -21.11 40.29 11.09
CA GLY A 369 -21.42 39.10 11.85
C GLY A 369 -20.48 37.92 11.52
N ASP A 370 -20.13 37.15 12.55
CA ASP A 370 -19.12 36.10 12.49
C ASP A 370 -19.74 34.69 12.47
N GLN A 371 -19.01 33.76 11.85
CA GLN A 371 -19.26 32.32 11.96
C GLN A 371 -18.11 31.65 12.74
N ILE A 372 -18.44 30.75 13.66
CA ILE A 372 -17.45 30.00 14.43
C ILE A 372 -17.31 28.60 13.82
N GLY A 373 -16.14 28.25 13.29
CA GLY A 373 -15.83 26.92 12.76
C GLY A 373 -15.13 26.04 13.79
N ALA A 374 -15.88 25.42 14.70
CA ALA A 374 -15.33 24.57 15.75
C ALA A 374 -16.27 23.41 16.09
N PHE A 375 -15.74 22.27 16.53
CA PHE A 375 -16.57 21.10 16.86
C PHE A 375 -17.52 21.36 18.04
N ALA A 376 -17.05 22.04 19.08
CA ALA A 376 -17.83 22.45 20.24
C ALA A 376 -17.23 23.73 20.86
N PRO A 377 -17.51 24.92 20.29
CA PRO A 377 -16.95 26.16 20.78
C PRO A 377 -17.49 26.55 22.16
N GLN A 378 -16.68 27.30 22.89
CA GLN A 378 -17.14 28.15 23.98
C GLN A 378 -17.55 29.50 23.38
N ILE A 379 -18.69 30.04 23.79
CA ILE A 379 -19.24 31.30 23.30
C ILE A 379 -19.22 32.30 24.45
N ALA A 380 -18.53 33.41 24.25
CA ALA A 380 -18.54 34.56 25.15
C ALA A 380 -19.45 35.64 24.57
N PHE A 381 -20.62 35.84 25.17
CA PHE A 381 -21.60 36.82 24.69
C PHE A 381 -21.14 38.25 25.04
N PRO A 382 -21.39 39.23 24.16
CA PRO A 382 -20.90 40.60 24.36
C PRO A 382 -21.62 41.34 25.51
N ALA A 383 -22.87 40.98 25.80
CA ALA A 383 -23.66 41.57 26.88
C ALA A 383 -24.74 40.60 27.39
N ALA A 384 -25.39 40.94 28.50
CA ALA A 384 -26.61 40.27 28.92
C ALA A 384 -27.76 40.59 27.94
N GLY A 385 -28.56 39.58 27.61
CA GLY A 385 -29.64 39.69 26.64
C GLY A 385 -30.13 38.32 26.16
N THR A 386 -31.18 38.34 25.35
CA THR A 386 -31.66 37.14 24.66
C THR A 386 -30.82 36.91 23.41
N TYR A 387 -30.41 35.67 23.15
CA TYR A 387 -29.67 35.28 21.95
C TYR A 387 -30.22 34.00 21.35
N THR A 388 -30.10 33.84 20.04
CA THR A 388 -30.39 32.60 19.33
C THR A 388 -29.11 32.05 18.73
N VAL A 389 -28.69 30.87 19.21
CA VAL A 389 -27.52 30.15 18.71
C VAL A 389 -27.99 29.13 17.69
N VAL A 390 -27.34 29.08 16.54
CA VAL A 390 -27.59 28.13 15.45
C VAL A 390 -26.33 27.33 15.22
N MET A 391 -26.47 26.01 15.13
CA MET A 391 -25.43 25.11 14.65
C MET A 391 -25.86 24.56 13.31
N ASN A 392 -25.04 24.80 12.28
CA ASN A 392 -25.14 24.18 10.97
C ASN A 392 -24.05 23.11 10.87
N ILE A 393 -24.43 21.93 10.41
CA ILE A 393 -23.53 20.78 10.26
C ILE A 393 -23.75 20.14 8.90
N GLY A 394 -22.69 19.74 8.22
CA GLY A 394 -22.81 19.20 6.88
C GLY A 394 -21.66 18.33 6.45
N GLY A 395 -21.88 17.72 5.29
CA GLY A 395 -20.91 16.90 4.58
C GLY A 395 -21.50 16.34 3.30
N PRO A 396 -20.93 15.24 2.76
CA PRO A 396 -21.35 14.66 1.49
C PRO A 396 -22.83 14.25 1.46
N GLY A 397 -23.42 13.94 2.62
CA GLY A 397 -24.83 13.55 2.78
C GLY A 397 -25.83 14.69 2.83
N GLY A 398 -25.37 15.95 2.88
CA GLY A 398 -26.21 17.14 3.00
C GLY A 398 -25.84 18.01 4.20
N ILE A 399 -26.70 18.98 4.50
CA ILE A 399 -26.52 19.94 5.59
C ILE A 399 -27.77 19.93 6.45
N ALA A 400 -27.59 19.78 7.76
CA ALA A 400 -28.62 19.87 8.76
C ALA A 400 -28.24 20.89 9.84
N GLY A 401 -29.16 21.19 10.75
CA GLY A 401 -28.85 22.10 11.85
C GLY A 401 -29.94 22.16 12.90
N SER A 402 -29.60 22.80 14.01
CA SER A 402 -30.56 23.13 15.06
C SER A 402 -30.30 24.52 15.60
N LYS A 403 -31.28 25.07 16.31
CA LYS A 403 -31.15 26.35 16.99
C LYS A 403 -31.65 26.26 18.42
N LEU A 404 -31.09 27.11 19.28
CA LEU A 404 -31.49 27.28 20.66
C LEU A 404 -31.55 28.76 21.02
N THR A 405 -32.65 29.20 21.62
CA THR A 405 -32.78 30.56 22.16
C THR A 405 -32.54 30.53 23.67
N ILE A 406 -31.66 31.40 24.15
CA ILE A 406 -31.28 31.50 25.56
C ILE A 406 -31.31 32.94 26.04
N ASP A 407 -31.53 33.13 27.34
CA ASP A 407 -31.35 34.40 28.03
C ASP A 407 -30.02 34.38 28.80
N VAL A 408 -29.10 35.25 28.38
CA VAL A 408 -27.79 35.43 29.00
C VAL A 408 -27.90 36.54 30.04
N VAL A 409 -27.51 36.25 31.29
CA VAL A 409 -27.59 37.20 32.41
C VAL A 409 -26.23 37.37 33.08
N GLU A 410 -25.92 38.59 33.51
CA GLU A 410 -24.71 38.85 34.30
C GLU A 410 -24.85 38.26 35.72
N GLY A 411 -24.02 37.26 36.04
CA GLY A 411 -23.84 36.78 37.43
C GLY A 411 -24.52 35.45 37.80
N SER A 412 -25.01 34.64 36.86
CA SER A 412 -25.58 33.32 37.20
C SER A 412 -24.48 32.30 37.58
N PRO A 413 -24.68 31.44 38.61
CA PRO A 413 -23.88 30.22 38.77
C PRO A 413 -24.22 29.21 37.66
N ALA A 414 -23.33 28.25 37.41
CA ALA A 414 -23.50 27.22 36.38
C ALA A 414 -24.89 26.55 36.48
N ALA A 415 -25.76 26.84 35.52
CA ALA A 415 -27.12 26.28 35.45
C ALA A 415 -27.33 25.63 34.08
N THR A 416 -27.87 24.42 34.09
CA THR A 416 -28.26 23.66 32.90
C THR A 416 -29.63 24.15 32.45
N GLY A 417 -29.68 24.95 31.40
CA GLY A 417 -30.94 25.34 30.78
C GLY A 417 -31.48 24.20 29.92
N CYS A 418 -32.54 23.52 30.35
CA CYS A 418 -33.34 22.68 29.46
C CYS A 418 -34.22 23.59 28.61
N ALA A 419 -33.82 23.87 27.38
CA ALA A 419 -34.68 24.44 26.36
C ALA A 419 -34.96 23.38 25.29
N THR A 420 -36.23 23.26 24.90
CA THR A 420 -36.72 22.30 23.90
C THR A 420 -36.25 22.72 22.51
N SER A 421 -35.53 21.85 21.81
CA SER A 421 -35.07 22.13 20.45
C SER A 421 -36.21 22.00 19.43
N SER A 422 -36.13 22.76 18.34
CA SER A 422 -36.97 22.58 17.16
C SER A 422 -36.07 22.30 15.97
N SER A 423 -36.23 21.13 15.35
CA SER A 423 -35.53 20.73 14.13
C SER A 423 -35.85 21.69 12.97
N LEU A 424 -34.83 22.17 12.28
CA LEU A 424 -34.96 22.95 11.05
C LEU A 424 -34.62 22.06 9.86
N THR A 425 -35.59 21.81 8.98
CA THR A 425 -35.32 21.34 7.62
C THR A 425 -35.10 22.56 6.74
N LEU A 426 -33.84 22.81 6.35
CA LEU A 426 -33.50 23.88 5.42
C LEU A 426 -33.75 23.42 3.98
N ALA A 427 -35.01 23.51 3.55
CA ALA A 427 -35.35 23.32 2.14
C ALA A 427 -34.89 24.55 1.32
N GLY A 428 -33.72 24.44 0.68
CA GLY A 428 -33.40 25.15 -0.56
C GLY A 428 -33.44 26.69 -0.57
N ALA A 429 -33.23 27.37 0.56
CA ALA A 429 -33.12 28.83 0.60
C ALA A 429 -31.65 29.26 0.76
N ALA A 430 -31.04 29.60 -0.37
CA ALA A 430 -29.80 30.38 -0.56
C ALA A 430 -28.95 30.66 0.70
N LEU A 431 -28.05 29.72 1.03
CA LEU A 431 -26.83 30.02 1.78
C LEU A 431 -25.87 30.80 0.85
N ALA A 432 -26.00 32.11 0.80
CA ALA A 432 -25.13 32.99 0.01
C ALA A 432 -23.68 33.09 0.53
N GLY A 433 -23.26 32.22 1.47
CA GLY A 433 -21.94 32.27 2.10
C GLY A 433 -21.09 30.99 2.00
N LEU A 434 -21.62 29.86 1.52
CA LEU A 434 -20.90 28.57 1.57
C LEU A 434 -19.89 28.34 0.45
N ALA A 435 -19.78 29.24 -0.54
CA ALA A 435 -18.89 29.08 -1.68
C ALA A 435 -17.52 29.75 -1.47
N ALA A 436 -16.76 29.43 -0.41
CA ALA A 436 -15.41 30.00 -0.27
C ALA A 436 -14.39 29.25 0.61
N ILE A 437 -14.50 27.95 0.88
CA ILE A 437 -13.33 27.20 1.40
C ILE A 437 -13.24 25.81 0.74
N SER A 438 -13.13 25.77 -0.60
CA SER A 438 -12.41 24.66 -1.22
C SER A 438 -10.92 24.97 -1.06
N ARG A 439 -10.26 24.29 -0.11
CA ARG A 439 -8.80 24.21 -0.10
C ARG A 439 -8.38 23.57 -1.42
N ARG A 440 -7.87 24.38 -2.36
CA ARG A 440 -6.95 23.90 -3.39
C ARG A 440 -5.78 23.21 -2.67
N ARG A 441 -5.81 21.88 -2.59
CA ARG A 441 -4.55 21.11 -2.56
C ARG A 441 -3.94 21.28 -3.94
N ARG A 442 -2.91 22.11 -4.03
CA ARG A 442 -1.93 22.13 -5.11
C ARG A 442 -0.74 21.31 -4.61
N GLY A 443 -0.20 20.48 -5.49
CA GLY A 443 0.87 19.54 -5.22
C GLY A 443 0.29 18.15 -5.25
#